data_AF-A0A7Z9KW00-F1
#
_entry.id   AF-A0A7Z9KW00-F1
#
_cell.length_a   1.000
_cell.length_b   1.000
_cell.length_c   1.000
_cell.angle_alpha   90.00
_cell.angle_beta   90.00
_cell.angle_gamma   90.00
#
_symmetry.space_group_name_H-M   'P 1'
#
loop_
_entity.id
_entity.type
_entity.pdbx_description
1 polymer ?
#
loop_
_entity_poly.entity_id
_entity_poly.type
_entity_poly.pdbx_seq_one_letter_code
_entity_poly.pdbx_strand_id
1 'polypeptide(L)'
;MWPQNIQYLLPFSEIHVPSRAVTVAVNQIDLKSLEMEELISVLTDRGHSKFRAEQVFRWIHRQGIRDLQEMKNVPAVIRDDSDFMLGELVREKVLESVDGTRKIILRRANGQRLESVLIPMGNGRITQCVSSQVGCKMGCDFCATAEMSVRENLTASEIVDQIYHAREILAASEDRLSNLVFMGMGEPLDNFDNVVTSIRNLLSPKGAGFGHRKITVSTVGLANRI
;
A
#
# COMPACT_ATOMS: atom_id res chain seq x y z
N MET A 1 -42.55 4.10 -7.48
CA MET A 1 -42.00 3.31 -8.61
C MET A 1 -40.61 3.84 -8.92
N TRP A 2 -39.58 3.26 -8.29
CA TRP A 2 -38.19 3.47 -8.70
C TRP A 2 -37.88 2.41 -9.77
N PRO A 3 -37.29 2.76 -10.92
CA PRO A 3 -37.06 1.79 -11.97
C PRO A 3 -35.95 0.81 -11.55
N GLN A 4 -36.26 -0.48 -11.68
CA GLN A 4 -35.41 -1.64 -11.39
C GLN A 4 -34.35 -1.92 -12.47
N ASN A 5 -33.72 -0.92 -13.07
CA ASN A 5 -32.78 -1.15 -14.16
C ASN A 5 -31.50 -0.34 -13.97
N ILE A 6 -30.39 -1.02 -13.66
CA ILE A 6 -29.15 -1.06 -14.45
C ILE A 6 -28.30 -2.17 -13.82
N GLN A 7 -28.45 -3.36 -14.37
CA GLN A 7 -27.52 -4.48 -14.19
C GLN A 7 -26.78 -4.61 -15.52
N TYR A 8 -25.89 -3.65 -15.77
CA TYR A 8 -24.81 -3.78 -16.74
C TYR A 8 -23.53 -3.45 -15.98
N LEU A 9 -23.19 -4.32 -15.00
CA LEU A 9 -21.81 -4.38 -14.55
C LEU A 9 -21.04 -4.94 -15.74
N LEU A 10 -20.16 -4.13 -16.32
CA LEU A 10 -19.25 -4.61 -17.35
C LEU A 10 -18.52 -5.84 -16.79
N PRO A 11 -18.40 -6.94 -17.56
CA PRO A 11 -17.60 -8.08 -17.12
C PRO A 11 -16.18 -7.60 -16.80
N PHE A 12 -15.53 -8.19 -15.79
CA PHE A 12 -14.19 -7.82 -15.33
C PHE A 12 -13.19 -7.57 -16.47
N SER A 13 -13.29 -8.34 -17.56
CA SER A 13 -12.45 -8.24 -18.76
C SER A 13 -12.59 -6.93 -19.55
N GLU A 14 -13.63 -6.14 -19.33
CA GLU A 14 -13.93 -4.91 -20.07
C GLU A 14 -13.62 -3.62 -19.27
N ILE A 15 -13.23 -3.74 -18.00
CA ILE A 15 -12.84 -2.61 -17.16
C ILE A 15 -11.33 -2.37 -17.32
N HIS A 16 -10.93 -1.13 -17.64
CA HIS A 16 -9.52 -0.79 -17.69
C HIS A 16 -8.94 -0.66 -16.28
N VAL A 17 -8.28 -1.72 -15.82
CA VAL A 17 -7.57 -1.76 -14.53
C VAL A 17 -6.09 -1.96 -14.82
N PRO A 18 -5.18 -1.21 -14.16
CA PRO A 18 -3.77 -1.47 -14.32
C PRO A 18 -3.42 -2.88 -13.83
N SER A 19 -2.60 -3.60 -14.60
CA SER A 19 -2.22 -5.00 -14.29
C SER A 19 -1.63 -5.17 -12.89
N ARG A 20 -0.95 -4.13 -12.37
CA ARG A 20 -0.37 -4.11 -11.02
C ARG A 20 -1.41 -4.16 -9.89
N ALA A 21 -2.65 -3.75 -10.15
CA ALA A 21 -3.74 -3.75 -9.18
C ALA A 21 -4.67 -4.96 -9.31
N VAL A 22 -4.37 -5.90 -10.22
CA VAL A 22 -5.12 -7.15 -10.36
C VAL A 22 -4.35 -8.27 -9.69
N THR A 23 -4.98 -8.95 -8.74
CA THR A 23 -4.39 -10.13 -8.12
C THR A 23 -4.63 -11.33 -9.02
N VAL A 24 -3.58 -11.78 -9.72
CA VAL A 24 -3.63 -12.90 -10.69
C VAL A 24 -4.15 -14.20 -10.07
N ALA A 25 -3.93 -14.42 -8.77
CA ALA A 25 -4.35 -15.64 -8.08
C ALA A 25 -5.87 -15.77 -7.91
N VAL A 26 -6.61 -14.66 -7.88
CA VAL A 26 -8.05 -14.63 -7.56
C VAL A 26 -8.89 -13.79 -8.54
N ASN A 27 -8.26 -13.18 -9.54
CA ASN A 27 -8.90 -12.28 -10.52
C ASN A 27 -9.76 -11.19 -9.86
N GLN A 28 -9.25 -10.60 -8.77
CA GLN A 28 -9.87 -9.49 -8.05
C GLN A 28 -9.02 -8.22 -8.21
N ILE A 29 -9.69 -7.07 -8.13
CA ILE A 29 -9.09 -5.74 -8.13
C ILE A 29 -8.76 -5.37 -6.69
N ASP A 30 -7.48 -5.14 -6.43
CA ASP A 30 -6.99 -4.59 -5.18
C ASP A 30 -7.18 -3.07 -5.15
N LEU A 31 -8.24 -2.62 -4.48
CA LEU A 31 -8.58 -1.21 -4.40
C LEU A 31 -7.51 -0.38 -3.69
N LYS A 32 -6.68 -1.01 -2.83
CA LYS A 32 -5.56 -0.34 -2.15
C LYS A 32 -4.35 -0.11 -3.06
N SER A 33 -4.29 -0.81 -4.19
CA SER A 33 -3.25 -0.62 -5.22
C SER A 33 -3.61 0.41 -6.29
N LEU A 34 -4.81 1.01 -6.24
CA LEU A 34 -5.28 2.00 -7.22
C LEU A 34 -4.96 3.43 -6.79
N GLU A 35 -4.61 4.28 -7.75
CA GLU A 35 -4.62 5.73 -7.56
C GLU A 35 -6.05 6.27 -7.57
N MET A 36 -6.26 7.48 -7.05
CA MET A 36 -7.61 8.08 -6.96
C MET A 36 -8.35 8.07 -8.30
N GLU A 37 -7.69 8.47 -9.40
CA GLU A 37 -8.33 8.54 -10.72
C GLU A 37 -8.65 7.14 -11.26
N GLU A 38 -7.81 6.14 -10.98
CA GLU A 38 -8.05 4.75 -11.37
C GLU A 38 -9.24 4.18 -10.59
N LEU A 39 -9.31 4.43 -9.28
CA LEU A 39 -10.45 4.04 -8.45
C LEU A 39 -11.75 4.73 -8.89
N ILE A 40 -11.67 6.00 -9.31
CA ILE A 40 -12.81 6.69 -9.91
C ILE A 40 -13.26 5.96 -11.16
N SER A 41 -12.35 5.68 -12.10
CA SER A 41 -12.68 4.98 -13.35
C SER A 41 -13.34 3.63 -13.07
N VAL A 42 -12.71 2.79 -12.25
CA VAL A 42 -13.20 1.44 -11.90
C VAL A 42 -14.62 1.49 -11.34
N LEU A 43 -14.91 2.42 -10.45
CA LEU A 43 -16.24 2.53 -9.84
C LEU A 43 -17.25 3.20 -10.78
N THR A 44 -16.86 4.15 -11.61
CA THR A 44 -17.76 4.75 -12.61
C THR A 44 -18.13 3.80 -13.72
N ASP A 45 -17.21 2.93 -14.15
CA ASP A 45 -17.46 1.88 -15.15
C ASP A 45 -18.48 0.84 -14.63
N ARG A 46 -18.60 0.71 -13.29
CA ARG A 46 -19.62 -0.08 -12.61
C ARG A 46 -20.89 0.71 -12.24
N GLY A 47 -21.05 1.93 -12.75
CA GLY A 47 -22.24 2.76 -12.54
C GLY A 47 -22.29 3.48 -11.19
N HIS A 48 -21.19 3.52 -10.44
CA HIS A 48 -21.10 4.30 -9.20
C HIS A 48 -20.58 5.72 -9.45
N SER A 49 -20.89 6.66 -8.54
CA SER A 49 -20.46 8.05 -8.71
C SER A 49 -19.02 8.26 -8.28
N LYS A 50 -18.36 9.28 -8.86
CA LYS A 50 -17.04 9.78 -8.41
C LYS A 50 -16.98 10.02 -6.91
N PHE A 51 -18.06 10.54 -6.31
CA PHE A 51 -18.13 10.76 -4.87
C PHE A 51 -17.96 9.46 -4.06
N ARG A 52 -18.51 8.33 -4.53
CA ARG A 52 -18.34 7.02 -3.87
C ARG A 52 -16.89 6.55 -3.95
N ALA A 53 -16.25 6.72 -5.09
CA ALA A 53 -14.82 6.42 -5.22
C ALA A 53 -13.96 7.24 -4.26
N GLU A 54 -14.25 8.53 -4.10
CA GLU A 54 -13.53 9.36 -3.13
C GLU A 54 -13.79 8.95 -1.67
N GLN A 55 -14.99 8.44 -1.35
CA GLN A 55 -15.25 7.86 -0.04
C GLN A 55 -14.41 6.61 0.20
N VAL A 56 -14.42 5.66 -0.74
CA VAL A 56 -13.64 4.43 -0.68
C VAL A 56 -12.15 4.75 -0.52
N PHE A 57 -11.61 5.67 -1.33
CA PHE A 57 -10.22 6.10 -1.22
C PHE A 57 -9.85 6.65 0.16
N ARG A 58 -10.75 7.45 0.77
CA ARG A 58 -10.53 7.99 2.11
C ARG A 58 -10.52 6.89 3.17
N TRP A 59 -11.43 5.92 3.09
CA TRP A 59 -11.42 4.78 4.00
C TRP A 59 -10.11 4.01 3.91
N ILE A 60 -9.69 3.68 2.69
CA ILE A 60 -8.47 2.92 2.45
C ILE A 60 -7.24 3.71 2.91
N HIS A 61 -7.01 4.91 2.36
CA HIS A 61 -5.71 5.56 2.49
C HIS A 61 -5.59 6.55 3.63
N ARG A 62 -6.71 7.12 4.11
CA ARG A 62 -6.70 8.05 5.25
C ARG A 62 -6.91 7.32 6.56
N GLN A 63 -7.83 6.37 6.60
CA GLN A 63 -8.16 5.62 7.81
C GLN A 63 -7.38 4.32 7.93
N GLY A 64 -6.88 3.76 6.82
CA GLY A 64 -6.03 2.56 6.85
C GLY A 64 -6.83 1.29 7.13
N ILE A 65 -8.07 1.20 6.65
CA ILE A 65 -8.90 0.00 6.87
C ILE A 65 -8.28 -1.26 6.25
N ARG A 66 -8.68 -2.40 6.81
CA ARG A 66 -8.24 -3.74 6.37
C ARG A 66 -9.40 -4.56 5.82
N ASP A 67 -10.62 -4.20 6.18
CA ASP A 67 -11.83 -4.86 5.70
C ASP A 67 -12.77 -3.85 5.03
N LEU A 68 -13.23 -4.17 3.82
CA LEU A 68 -14.21 -3.36 3.08
C LEU A 68 -15.50 -3.14 3.88
N GLN A 69 -15.85 -4.05 4.78
CA GLN A 69 -17.00 -3.94 5.66
C GLN A 69 -16.90 -2.81 6.69
N GLU A 70 -15.69 -2.30 6.96
CA GLU A 70 -15.49 -1.16 7.86
C GLU A 70 -16.09 0.15 7.31
N MET A 71 -16.31 0.22 5.99
CA MET A 71 -16.79 1.43 5.29
C MET A 71 -18.29 1.72 5.53
N LYS A 72 -18.65 2.10 6.76
CA LYS A 72 -20.05 2.25 7.22
C LYS A 72 -20.93 3.18 6.36
N ASN A 73 -20.33 4.13 5.64
CA ASN A 73 -21.05 5.10 4.80
C ASN A 73 -20.93 4.82 3.29
N VAL A 74 -20.37 3.66 2.91
CA VAL A 74 -20.29 3.16 1.53
C VAL A 74 -21.38 2.08 1.33
N PRO A 75 -22.11 2.10 0.20
CA PRO A 75 -23.18 1.14 -0.07
C PRO A 75 -22.69 -0.31 -0.07
N ALA A 76 -23.56 -1.23 0.35
CA ALA A 76 -23.32 -2.68 0.34
C ALA A 76 -22.88 -3.19 -1.04
N VAL A 77 -23.48 -2.67 -2.12
CA VAL A 77 -23.12 -3.05 -3.50
C VAL A 77 -21.65 -2.84 -3.85
N ILE A 78 -20.92 -1.93 -3.19
CA ILE A 78 -19.47 -1.76 -3.36
C ILE A 78 -18.70 -2.61 -2.35
N ARG A 79 -19.15 -2.66 -1.09
CA ARG A 79 -18.44 -3.39 -0.01
C ARG A 79 -18.46 -4.90 -0.19
N ASP A 80 -19.54 -5.41 -0.78
CA ASP A 80 -19.84 -6.83 -0.94
C ASP A 80 -19.55 -7.32 -2.37
N ASP A 81 -18.98 -6.46 -3.22
CA ASP A 81 -18.60 -6.82 -4.59
C ASP A 81 -17.43 -7.81 -4.56
N SER A 82 -17.66 -9.03 -5.05
CA SER A 82 -16.67 -10.10 -5.05
C SER A 82 -15.48 -9.84 -5.95
N ASP A 83 -15.55 -8.86 -6.86
CA ASP A 83 -14.42 -8.50 -7.71
C ASP A 83 -13.44 -7.57 -6.98
N PHE A 84 -13.80 -7.06 -5.81
CA PHE A 84 -12.96 -6.14 -5.04
C PHE A 84 -12.33 -6.82 -3.83
N MET A 85 -11.09 -6.43 -3.56
CA MET A 85 -10.35 -6.83 -2.38
C MET A 85 -9.47 -5.69 -1.85
N LEU A 86 -8.95 -5.87 -0.65
CA LEU A 86 -7.85 -5.06 -0.11
C LEU A 86 -6.66 -5.98 0.12
N GLY A 87 -5.53 -5.69 -0.53
CA GLY A 87 -4.30 -6.43 -0.26
C GLY A 87 -3.88 -6.24 1.19
N GLU A 88 -3.46 -7.31 1.85
CA GLU A 88 -3.16 -7.30 3.28
C GLU A 88 -1.76 -7.86 3.57
N LEU A 89 -0.99 -7.10 4.34
CA LEU A 89 0.14 -7.62 5.09
C LEU A 89 -0.32 -7.94 6.51
N VAL A 90 -0.01 -9.13 7.00
CA VAL A 90 -0.30 -9.52 8.38
C VAL A 90 0.91 -9.20 9.25
N ARG A 91 0.71 -8.46 10.34
CA ARG A 91 1.76 -8.22 11.34
C ARG A 91 1.97 -9.46 12.21
N GLU A 92 3.12 -10.10 12.05
CA GLU A 92 3.47 -11.27 12.85
C GLU A 92 4.16 -10.89 14.16
N LYS A 93 5.06 -9.90 14.11
CA LYS A 93 5.88 -9.54 15.27
C LYS A 93 6.30 -8.08 15.22
N VAL A 94 6.44 -7.47 16.39
CA VAL A 94 7.18 -6.22 16.59
C VAL A 94 8.30 -6.52 17.57
N LEU A 95 9.53 -6.20 17.17
CA LEU A 95 10.73 -6.32 17.97
C LEU A 95 11.21 -4.93 18.32
N GLU A 96 11.45 -4.67 19.60
CA GLU A 96 11.90 -3.37 20.08
C GLU A 96 13.34 -3.45 20.59
N SER A 97 14.15 -2.51 20.14
CA SER A 97 15.53 -2.32 20.58
C SER A 97 15.58 -1.33 21.76
N VAL A 98 16.68 -1.34 22.50
CA VAL A 98 16.94 -0.44 23.65
C VAL A 98 16.93 1.04 23.30
N ASP A 99 17.20 1.39 22.04
CA ASP A 99 17.13 2.76 21.52
C ASP A 99 15.71 3.17 21.07
N GLY A 100 14.71 2.30 21.27
CA GLY A 100 13.32 2.49 20.85
C GLY A 100 13.08 2.18 19.36
N THR A 101 14.10 1.75 18.62
CA THR A 101 13.93 1.28 17.24
C THR A 101 13.04 0.04 17.24
N ARG A 102 11.97 0.07 16.44
CA ARG A 102 10.99 -1.03 16.36
C ARG A 102 11.03 -1.67 14.97
N LYS A 103 11.43 -2.94 14.90
CA LYS A 103 11.36 -3.74 13.69
C LYS A 103 10.03 -4.49 13.62
N ILE A 104 9.29 -4.28 12.54
CA ILE A 104 8.00 -4.89 12.25
C ILE A 104 8.25 -6.03 11.26
N ILE A 105 7.84 -7.24 11.62
CA ILE A 105 7.83 -8.39 10.73
C ILE A 105 6.42 -8.53 10.17
N LEU A 106 6.32 -8.42 8.85
CA LEU A 106 5.07 -8.49 8.11
C LEU A 106 5.09 -9.72 7.20
N ARG A 107 3.96 -10.43 7.11
CA ARG A 107 3.77 -11.61 6.26
C ARG A 107 2.78 -11.31 5.14
N ARG A 108 3.15 -11.67 3.92
CA ARG A 108 2.33 -11.63 2.71
C ARG A 108 1.35 -12.82 2.67
N ALA A 109 0.33 -12.72 1.84
CA ALA A 109 -0.64 -13.81 1.63
C ALA A 109 0.02 -15.13 1.18
N ASN A 110 1.09 -15.05 0.37
CA ASN A 110 1.87 -16.21 -0.10
C ASN A 110 2.84 -16.79 0.96
N GLY A 111 2.83 -16.27 2.19
CA GLY A 111 3.65 -16.76 3.30
C GLY A 111 5.05 -16.14 3.40
N GLN A 112 5.49 -15.37 2.41
CA GLN A 112 6.77 -14.66 2.46
C GLN A 112 6.73 -13.55 3.51
N ARG A 113 7.91 -13.23 4.08
CA ARG A 113 8.06 -12.20 5.10
C ARG A 113 8.87 -11.03 4.56
N LEU A 114 8.54 -9.84 5.05
CA LEU A 114 9.31 -8.62 4.85
C LEU A 114 9.43 -7.86 6.17
N GLU A 115 10.41 -6.97 6.22
CA GLU A 115 10.68 -6.13 7.38
C GLU A 115 10.34 -4.67 7.07
N SER A 116 9.82 -3.95 8.07
CA SER A 116 9.73 -2.48 8.08
C SER A 116 10.19 -1.99 9.45
N VAL A 117 10.85 -0.83 9.52
CA VAL A 117 11.48 -0.37 10.76
C VAL A 117 11.00 1.03 11.12
N LEU A 118 10.64 1.25 12.37
CA LEU A 118 10.35 2.56 12.95
C LEU A 118 11.56 3.03 13.75
N ILE A 119 12.09 4.21 13.42
CA ILE A 119 13.30 4.78 14.00
C ILE A 119 12.93 6.07 14.73
N PRO A 120 13.05 6.12 16.07
CA PRO A 120 12.91 7.34 16.85
C PRO A 120 13.98 8.38 16.53
N MET A 121 13.56 9.62 16.32
CA MET A 121 14.46 10.75 16.02
C MET A 121 14.73 11.65 17.23
N GLY A 122 14.32 11.23 18.44
CA GLY A 122 14.58 11.93 19.71
C GLY A 122 13.70 13.15 20.01
N ASN A 123 12.81 13.56 19.11
CA ASN A 123 11.92 14.72 19.27
C ASN A 123 10.43 14.39 19.00
N GLY A 124 10.03 13.16 19.34
CA GLY A 124 8.69 12.63 19.05
C GLY A 124 8.43 12.38 17.55
N ARG A 125 9.43 12.53 16.69
CA ARG A 125 9.33 12.17 15.27
C ARG A 125 9.81 10.74 15.05
N ILE A 126 9.09 10.03 14.20
CA ILE A 126 9.44 8.69 13.75
C ILE A 126 9.74 8.73 12.24
N THR A 127 10.87 8.15 11.87
CA THR A 127 11.17 7.81 10.48
C THR A 127 10.87 6.34 10.27
N GLN A 128 10.08 6.01 9.26
CA GLN A 128 9.84 4.63 8.86
C GLN A 128 10.71 4.24 7.67
N CYS A 129 11.45 3.16 7.83
CA CYS A 129 12.13 2.44 6.77
C CYS A 129 11.14 1.47 6.10
N VAL A 130 10.90 1.69 4.81
CA VAL A 130 9.89 0.99 4.01
C VAL A 130 10.58 0.09 2.99
N SER A 131 10.11 -1.16 2.92
CA SER A 131 10.54 -2.14 1.92
C SER A 131 9.75 -1.98 0.62
N SER A 132 10.42 -2.22 -0.50
CA SER A 132 9.84 -2.19 -1.85
C SER A 132 9.77 -3.58 -2.50
N GLN A 133 10.53 -4.56 -2.01
CA GLN A 133 10.56 -5.94 -2.50
C GLN A 133 10.72 -6.92 -1.33
N VAL A 134 10.44 -8.21 -1.55
CA VAL A 134 10.98 -9.30 -0.74
C VAL A 134 12.28 -9.76 -1.38
N GLY A 135 13.38 -9.61 -0.64
CA GLY A 135 14.74 -9.78 -1.15
C GLY A 135 15.13 -8.65 -2.11
N CYS A 136 16.29 -8.79 -2.76
CA CYS A 136 16.80 -7.82 -3.72
C CYS A 136 17.71 -8.50 -4.73
N LYS A 137 17.57 -8.14 -6.02
CA LYS A 137 18.38 -8.74 -7.10
C LYS A 137 19.65 -7.97 -7.46
N MET A 138 19.95 -6.87 -6.76
CA MET A 138 21.07 -5.99 -7.08
C MET A 138 22.45 -6.57 -6.73
N GLY A 139 22.51 -7.59 -5.85
CA GLY A 139 23.76 -8.30 -5.57
C GLY A 139 24.83 -7.48 -4.84
N CYS A 140 24.44 -6.50 -4.01
CA CYS A 140 25.41 -5.73 -3.22
C CYS A 140 26.04 -6.61 -2.12
N ASP A 141 27.37 -6.81 -2.16
CA ASP A 141 28.10 -7.75 -1.28
C ASP A 141 27.96 -7.47 0.23
N PHE A 142 27.63 -6.25 0.62
CA PHE A 142 27.45 -5.84 2.01
C PHE A 142 26.00 -5.95 2.51
N CYS A 143 25.06 -6.36 1.65
CA CYS A 143 23.63 -6.31 1.93
C CYS A 143 23.05 -7.70 2.18
N ALA A 144 22.62 -7.98 3.42
CA ALA A 144 21.98 -9.25 3.76
C ALA A 144 20.74 -9.58 2.91
N THR A 145 20.00 -8.56 2.46
CA THR A 145 18.84 -8.73 1.56
C THR A 145 19.24 -9.27 0.19
N ALA A 146 20.48 -9.03 -0.27
CA ALA A 146 20.97 -9.53 -1.55
C ALA A 146 21.29 -11.04 -1.51
N GLU A 147 21.56 -11.59 -0.33
CA GLU A 147 21.80 -13.03 -0.12
C GLU A 147 20.51 -13.86 -0.15
N MET A 148 19.35 -13.21 -0.05
CA MET A 148 18.06 -13.90 -0.08
C MET A 148 17.79 -14.50 -1.47
N SER A 149 17.26 -15.73 -1.48
CA SER A 149 16.91 -16.42 -2.73
C SER A 149 15.67 -15.86 -3.42
N VAL A 150 14.70 -15.39 -2.64
CA VAL A 150 13.45 -14.77 -3.11
C VAL A 150 13.71 -13.36 -3.61
N ARG A 151 13.11 -12.99 -4.75
CA ARG A 151 13.22 -11.68 -5.40
C ARG A 151 11.89 -11.30 -6.01
N GLU A 152 11.01 -10.69 -5.24
CA GLU A 152 9.65 -10.35 -5.66
C GLU A 152 9.28 -8.92 -5.33
N ASN A 153 8.62 -8.26 -6.28
CA ASN A 153 8.07 -6.93 -6.09
C ASN A 153 6.89 -6.97 -5.10
N LEU A 154 6.87 -5.99 -4.20
CA LEU A 154 5.67 -5.69 -3.43
C LEU A 154 4.67 -4.91 -4.29
N THR A 155 3.39 -5.18 -4.12
CA THR A 155 2.34 -4.36 -4.74
C THR A 155 2.28 -2.98 -4.08
N ALA A 156 1.66 -2.00 -4.74
CA ALA A 156 1.45 -0.68 -4.14
C ALA A 156 0.69 -0.76 -2.81
N SER A 157 -0.30 -1.68 -2.73
CA SER A 157 -1.03 -2.01 -1.51
C SER A 157 -0.13 -2.53 -0.39
N GLU A 158 0.74 -3.49 -0.67
CA GLU A 158 1.70 -4.03 0.32
C GLU A 158 2.69 -2.94 0.79
N ILE A 159 3.09 -2.03 -0.09
CA ILE A 159 3.95 -0.90 0.29
C ILE A 159 3.21 0.05 1.24
N VAL A 160 1.99 0.50 0.90
CA VAL A 160 1.24 1.42 1.78
C VAL A 160 0.80 0.76 3.09
N ASP A 161 0.55 -0.55 3.10
CA ASP A 161 0.11 -1.27 4.30
C ASP A 161 1.19 -1.27 5.40
N GLN A 162 2.48 -1.24 5.02
CA GLN A 162 3.58 -1.03 5.97
C GLN A 162 3.38 0.27 6.76
N ILE A 163 2.96 1.35 6.10
CA ILE A 163 2.74 2.67 6.71
C ILE A 163 1.50 2.64 7.61
N TYR A 164 0.46 1.89 7.25
CA TYR A 164 -0.75 1.77 8.06
C TYR A 164 -0.49 0.98 9.34
N HIS A 165 0.26 -0.13 9.25
CA HIS A 165 0.76 -0.83 10.44
C HIS A 165 1.56 0.07 11.38
N ALA A 166 2.44 0.91 10.82
CA ALA A 166 3.21 1.86 11.61
C ALA A 166 2.31 2.87 12.33
N ARG A 167 1.31 3.43 11.65
CA ARG A 167 0.34 4.36 12.26
C ARG A 167 -0.46 3.71 13.38
N GLU A 168 -0.90 2.47 13.19
CA GLU A 168 -1.60 1.70 14.23
C GLU A 168 -0.72 1.49 15.47
N ILE A 169 0.55 1.09 15.28
CA ILE A 169 1.51 0.90 16.37
C ILE A 169 1.72 2.21 17.15
N LEU A 170 1.74 3.35 16.45
CA LEU A 170 1.97 4.67 17.03
C LEU A 170 0.70 5.32 17.58
N ALA A 171 -0.49 4.78 17.32
CA ALA A 171 -1.77 5.42 17.66
C ALA A 171 -1.97 5.68 19.17
N ALA A 172 -1.33 4.85 20.01
CA ALA A 172 -1.36 5.00 21.47
C ALA A 172 -0.18 5.83 22.04
N SER A 173 0.64 6.42 21.18
CA SER A 173 1.83 7.19 21.58
C SER A 173 1.74 8.65 21.12
N GLU A 174 2.50 9.53 21.78
CA GLU A 174 2.69 10.92 21.34
C GLU A 174 3.64 11.03 20.13
N ASP A 175 4.24 9.91 19.71
CA ASP A 175 5.12 9.85 18.56
C ASP A 175 4.34 10.05 17.25
N ARG A 176 4.92 10.81 16.35
CA ARG A 176 4.35 11.08 15.03
C ARG A 176 5.22 10.50 13.93
N LEU A 177 4.63 9.63 13.13
CA LEU A 177 5.21 9.19 11.86
C LEU A 177 5.38 10.38 10.91
N SER A 178 6.62 10.85 10.75
CA SER A 178 6.90 12.11 10.07
C SER A 178 7.67 11.97 8.78
N ASN A 179 8.41 10.88 8.61
CA ASN A 179 9.32 10.66 7.49
C ASN A 179 9.23 9.20 7.03
N LEU A 180 9.30 9.00 5.72
CA LEU A 180 9.35 7.70 5.07
C LEU A 180 10.64 7.62 4.25
N VAL A 181 11.40 6.54 4.41
CA VAL A 181 12.59 6.28 3.61
C VAL A 181 12.45 4.91 2.95
N PHE A 182 12.55 4.85 1.63
CA PHE A 182 12.61 3.60 0.88
C PHE A 182 14.05 3.08 0.91
N MET A 183 14.41 2.51 2.06
CA MET A 183 15.73 1.95 2.37
C MET A 183 15.59 0.59 3.06
N GLY A 184 14.41 -0.03 2.99
CA GLY A 184 14.16 -1.36 3.50
C GLY A 184 14.68 -2.42 2.54
N MET A 185 13.94 -3.51 2.42
CA MET A 185 14.24 -4.59 1.49
C MET A 185 13.89 -4.17 0.05
N GLY A 186 14.80 -4.42 -0.88
CA GLY A 186 14.59 -4.20 -2.32
C GLY A 186 15.19 -2.92 -2.89
N GLU A 187 15.26 -2.86 -4.22
CA GLU A 187 15.63 -1.68 -5.00
C GLU A 187 14.36 -0.99 -5.51
N PRO A 188 14.01 0.22 -5.01
CA PRO A 188 12.78 0.90 -5.38
C PRO A 188 12.61 1.15 -6.87
N LEU A 189 13.67 1.46 -7.62
CA LEU A 189 13.57 1.70 -9.07
C LEU A 189 13.38 0.41 -9.88
N ASP A 190 13.66 -0.75 -9.30
CA ASP A 190 13.36 -2.06 -9.89
C ASP A 190 11.89 -2.46 -9.68
N ASN A 191 11.20 -1.80 -8.75
CA ASN A 191 9.75 -1.90 -8.51
C ASN A 191 9.03 -0.57 -8.77
N PHE A 192 9.43 0.12 -9.85
CA PHE A 192 9.07 1.50 -10.13
C PHE A 192 7.55 1.78 -10.05
N ASP A 193 6.73 1.01 -10.78
CA ASP A 193 5.30 1.31 -10.90
C ASP A 193 4.57 1.22 -9.55
N ASN A 194 4.83 0.16 -8.77
CA ASN A 194 4.22 0.00 -7.44
C ASN A 194 4.72 1.06 -6.46
N VAL A 195 6.02 1.38 -6.49
CA VAL A 195 6.60 2.42 -5.63
C VAL A 195 5.97 3.78 -5.97
N VAL A 196 5.89 4.16 -7.25
CA VAL A 196 5.30 5.44 -7.66
C VAL A 196 3.83 5.53 -7.28
N THR A 197 3.03 4.50 -7.55
CA THR A 197 1.61 4.48 -7.16
C THR A 197 1.45 4.57 -5.64
N SER A 198 2.25 3.82 -4.87
CA SER A 198 2.21 3.91 -3.41
C SER A 198 2.53 5.32 -2.91
N ILE A 199 3.55 5.98 -3.48
CA ILE A 199 3.94 7.35 -3.13
C ILE A 199 2.81 8.32 -3.47
N ARG A 200 2.20 8.23 -4.66
CA ARG A 200 1.07 9.09 -5.03
C ARG A 200 -0.12 8.94 -4.08
N ASN A 201 -0.43 7.71 -3.66
CA ASN A 201 -1.45 7.44 -2.66
C ASN A 201 -1.09 8.03 -1.28
N LEU A 202 0.19 7.94 -0.89
CA LEU A 202 0.69 8.50 0.36
C LEU A 202 0.70 10.04 0.37
N LEU A 203 0.98 10.66 -0.77
CA LEU A 203 0.98 12.12 -0.95
C LEU A 203 -0.41 12.72 -1.08
N SER A 204 -1.40 11.92 -1.48
CA SER A 204 -2.76 12.39 -1.69
C SER A 204 -3.33 13.06 -0.43
N PRO A 205 -3.80 14.33 -0.51
CA PRO A 205 -4.42 15.01 0.63
C PRO A 205 -5.77 14.37 1.02
N LYS A 206 -6.37 13.60 0.11
CA LYS A 206 -7.56 12.78 0.37
C LYS A 206 -7.20 11.43 1.00
N GLY A 207 -5.93 11.04 1.01
CA GLY A 207 -5.43 9.80 1.57
C GLY A 207 -4.56 10.03 2.81
N ALA A 208 -3.34 9.54 2.78
CA ALA A 208 -2.43 9.58 3.92
C ALA A 208 -1.85 10.98 4.18
N GLY A 209 -1.83 11.87 3.19
CA GLY A 209 -1.50 13.28 3.34
C GLY A 209 -0.05 13.60 3.72
N PHE A 210 0.92 12.76 3.35
CA PHE A 210 2.33 13.08 3.55
C PHE A 210 2.78 14.23 2.63
N GLY A 211 3.68 15.09 3.12
CA GLY A 211 4.33 16.08 2.27
C GLY A 211 5.47 15.46 1.48
N HIS A 212 5.67 15.87 0.22
CA HIS A 212 6.71 15.31 -0.67
C HIS A 212 8.13 15.30 -0.04
N ARG A 213 8.51 16.36 0.70
CA ARG A 213 9.81 16.45 1.39
C ARG A 213 9.98 15.47 2.56
N LYS A 214 8.96 14.70 2.88
CA LYS A 214 8.96 13.69 3.94
C LYS A 214 9.18 12.28 3.42
N ILE A 215 9.23 12.11 2.10
CA ILE A 215 9.46 10.82 1.47
C ILE A 215 10.80 10.88 0.73
N THR A 216 11.70 9.96 1.06
CA THR A 216 13.00 9.81 0.40
C THR A 216 13.06 8.44 -0.25
N VAL A 217 13.39 8.42 -1.55
CA VAL A 217 13.63 7.18 -2.29
C VAL A 217 15.13 7.01 -2.47
N SER A 218 15.68 5.89 -1.99
CA SER A 218 17.07 5.51 -2.23
C SER A 218 17.14 4.58 -3.44
N THR A 219 18.25 4.59 -4.17
CA THR A 219 18.49 3.70 -5.31
C THR A 219 19.98 3.38 -5.44
N VAL A 220 20.30 2.19 -5.93
CA VAL A 220 21.67 1.80 -6.33
C VAL A 220 22.09 2.42 -7.67
N GLY A 221 21.21 3.13 -8.37
CA GLY A 221 21.55 3.88 -9.58
C GLY A 221 21.18 3.19 -10.90
N LEU A 222 19.94 2.72 -11.04
CA LEU A 222 19.45 2.16 -12.31
C LEU A 222 19.27 3.26 -13.36
N ALA A 223 20.32 3.54 -14.15
CA ALA A 223 20.40 4.69 -15.05
C ALA A 223 19.26 4.80 -16.08
N ASN A 224 18.65 3.68 -16.50
CA ASN A 224 17.49 3.67 -17.41
C ASN A 224 16.15 4.03 -16.73
N ARG A 225 16.19 4.33 -15.43
CA ARG A 225 15.04 4.70 -14.59
C ARG A 225 15.22 6.05 -13.88
N ILE A 226 16.32 6.76 -14.18
CA ILE A 226 16.71 8.05 -13.58
C ILE A 226 16.66 9.15 -14.64
#